data_AF-A0A940AE89-F1
#
_entry.id   AF-A0A940AE89-F1
#
_cell.length_a   1.000
_cell.length_b   1.000
_cell.length_c   1.000
_cell.angle_alpha   90.00
_cell.angle_beta   90.00
_cell.angle_gamma   90.00
#
_symmetry.space_group_name_H-M   'P 1'
#
loop_
_entity.id
_entity.type
_entity.pdbx_description
1 polymer ?
#
loop_
_entity_poly.entity_id
_entity_poly.type
_entity_poly.pdbx_seq_one_letter_code
_entity_poly.pdbx_strand_id
1 'polypeptide(L)'
;SKQNGKETVSPKKRLLNLLFALLVTVLACASILGFIVLAGTQKENRRQHPVQVSRNPFFLEYEKTIISKDNVFRFSICIENNSARFQLNDLKYQRRFSKGVGQVDEELLKNLIREIKETDFMKISSDPPGSPSNGLDETRTLTIGYGTSLNKVTVRNTYPKNSFETIEYALNRFTDDYGLKTISLSQKEMREEAERSFRKAEELLANYQAKPENLRNAILRYQVAIDFLEQFDPKPEEWTAAKRKLAEARNLMRKAVKDAEFNINVLYKKREYAAAAAECGKLMQIIDSEHKGYQKIRNLKITLEKKISTQKKKGRR
;
A
#
# COMPACT_ATOMS: atom_id res chain seq x y z
N SER A 1 12.49 -80.20 11.28
CA SER A 1 11.81 -79.01 10.73
C SER A 1 12.03 -77.84 11.67
N LYS A 2 12.59 -76.75 11.13
CA LYS A 2 12.86 -75.41 11.68
C LYS A 2 12.73 -75.17 13.20
N GLN A 3 13.88 -74.85 13.81
CA GLN A 3 14.04 -74.26 15.14
C GLN A 3 13.23 -72.96 15.26
N ASN A 4 12.47 -72.80 16.35
CA ASN A 4 12.10 -71.51 16.91
C ASN A 4 12.51 -71.51 18.38
N GLY A 5 13.73 -71.03 18.64
CA GLY A 5 14.23 -70.81 19.99
C GLY A 5 13.42 -69.70 20.66
N LYS A 6 12.66 -70.05 21.69
CA LYS A 6 12.10 -69.07 22.63
C LYS A 6 13.25 -68.58 23.49
N GLU A 7 13.78 -67.40 23.20
CA GLU A 7 14.69 -66.69 24.10
C GLU A 7 13.94 -66.34 25.40
N THR A 8 14.20 -67.11 26.45
CA THR A 8 13.79 -66.79 27.81
C THR A 8 14.66 -65.65 28.32
N VAL A 9 14.19 -64.42 28.13
CA VAL A 9 14.82 -63.21 28.68
C VAL A 9 14.93 -63.36 30.20
N SER A 10 16.17 -63.45 30.69
CA SER A 10 16.47 -63.65 32.11
C SER A 10 15.83 -62.56 32.99
N PRO A 11 15.43 -62.87 34.24
CA PRO A 11 14.75 -61.91 35.11
C PRO A 11 15.56 -60.62 35.33
N LYS A 12 16.90 -60.71 35.28
CA LYS A 12 17.80 -59.54 35.30
C LYS A 12 17.67 -58.64 34.07
N LYS A 13 17.50 -59.21 32.87
CA LYS A 13 17.27 -58.45 31.62
C LYS A 13 15.88 -57.80 31.56
N ARG A 14 14.85 -58.43 32.15
CA ARG A 14 13.52 -57.82 32.28
C ARG A 14 13.52 -56.63 33.25
N LEU A 15 14.23 -56.75 34.37
CA LEU A 15 14.40 -55.65 35.32
C LEU A 15 15.19 -54.48 34.69
N LEU A 16 16.25 -54.78 33.93
CA LEU A 16 17.03 -53.77 33.21
C LEU A 16 16.19 -53.04 32.14
N ASN A 17 15.36 -53.77 31.39
CA ASN A 17 14.48 -53.17 30.38
C ASN A 17 13.37 -52.31 31.01
N LEU A 18 12.85 -52.69 32.18
CA LEU A 18 11.90 -51.87 32.94
C LEU A 18 12.56 -50.60 33.51
N LEU A 19 13.78 -50.72 34.05
CA LEU A 19 14.56 -49.57 34.51
C LEU A 19 14.92 -48.62 33.37
N PHE A 20 15.26 -49.17 32.19
CA PHE A 20 15.52 -48.38 30.98
C PHE A 20 14.25 -47.68 30.48
N ALA A 21 13.11 -48.38 30.42
CA ALA A 21 11.85 -47.77 30.04
C ALA A 21 11.45 -46.65 31.02
N LEU A 22 11.63 -46.86 32.33
CA LEU A 22 11.37 -45.85 33.35
C LEU A 22 12.29 -44.64 33.20
N LEU A 23 13.59 -44.86 32.95
CA LEU A 23 14.57 -43.79 32.68
C LEU A 23 14.18 -42.96 31.46
N VAL A 24 13.82 -43.61 30.35
CA VAL A 24 13.40 -42.93 29.11
C VAL A 24 12.14 -42.11 29.34
N THR A 25 11.18 -42.66 30.11
CA THR A 25 9.92 -41.96 30.42
C THR A 25 10.18 -40.73 31.30
N VAL A 26 11.07 -40.85 32.30
CA VAL A 26 11.48 -39.72 33.14
C VAL A 26 12.22 -38.65 32.33
N LEU A 27 13.12 -39.04 31.41
CA LEU A 27 13.80 -38.10 30.53
C LEU A 27 12.83 -37.36 29.59
N ALA A 28 11.83 -38.07 29.05
CA ALA A 28 10.80 -37.47 28.20
C ALA A 28 9.90 -36.50 28.98
N CYS A 29 9.53 -36.83 30.21
CA CYS A 29 8.80 -35.89 31.07
C CYS A 29 9.65 -34.67 31.43
N ALA A 30 10.94 -34.85 31.73
CA ALA A 30 11.86 -33.76 32.05
C ALA A 30 12.11 -32.84 30.84
N SER A 31 12.18 -33.37 29.61
CA SER A 31 12.33 -32.57 28.40
C SER A 31 11.05 -31.78 28.07
N ILE A 32 9.87 -32.36 28.30
CA ILE A 32 8.58 -31.66 28.15
C ILE A 32 8.44 -30.55 29.20
N LEU A 33 8.79 -30.81 30.47
CA LEU A 33 8.83 -29.80 31.53
C LEU A 33 9.87 -28.71 31.24
N GLY A 34 11.06 -29.08 30.76
CA GLY A 34 12.08 -28.14 30.32
C GLY A 34 11.61 -27.26 29.17
N PHE A 35 10.88 -27.82 28.20
CA PHE A 35 10.31 -27.07 27.08
C PHE A 35 9.18 -26.13 27.54
N ILE A 36 8.34 -26.53 28.49
CA ILE A 36 7.30 -25.66 29.07
C ILE A 36 7.92 -24.52 29.88
N VAL A 37 8.99 -24.79 30.65
CA VAL A 37 9.71 -23.75 31.40
C VAL A 37 10.44 -22.81 30.43
N LEU A 38 11.17 -23.31 29.42
CA LEU A 38 11.86 -22.48 28.44
C LEU A 38 10.88 -21.67 27.57
N ALA A 39 9.79 -22.27 27.09
CA ALA A 39 8.74 -21.59 26.33
C ALA A 39 7.93 -20.60 27.19
N GLY A 40 7.83 -20.86 28.51
CA GLY A 40 7.22 -19.95 29.49
C GLY A 40 8.15 -18.81 29.96
N THR A 41 9.47 -18.94 29.77
CA THR A 41 10.47 -17.93 30.16
C THR A 41 10.89 -16.98 29.04
N GLN A 42 10.23 -17.02 27.87
CA GLN A 42 10.33 -15.94 26.88
C GLN A 42 9.24 -14.87 27.07
N LYS A 43 8.91 -14.55 28.32
CA LYS A 43 8.36 -13.23 28.66
C LYS A 43 9.54 -12.27 28.66
N GLU A 44 9.64 -11.49 27.58
CA GLU A 44 10.48 -10.30 27.50
C GLU A 44 10.46 -9.55 28.83
N ASN A 45 11.59 -9.58 29.53
CA ASN A 45 11.85 -8.69 30.64
C ASN A 45 12.17 -7.31 30.05
N ARG A 46 11.16 -6.68 29.41
CA ARG A 46 11.18 -5.26 29.09
C ARG A 46 11.22 -4.55 30.43
N ARG A 47 12.39 -4.01 30.77
CA ARG A 47 12.52 -2.99 31.82
C ARG A 47 11.47 -1.91 31.52
N GLN A 48 10.40 -1.90 32.29
CA GLN A 48 9.41 -0.84 32.25
C GLN A 48 10.08 0.39 32.85
N HIS A 49 10.61 1.27 32.00
CA HIS A 49 10.59 2.67 32.36
C HIS A 49 9.12 3.04 32.60
N PRO A 50 8.79 3.79 33.67
CA PRO A 50 7.44 4.27 33.86
C PRO A 50 7.13 5.21 32.70
N VAL A 51 6.50 4.68 31.66
CA VAL A 51 5.86 5.48 30.63
C VAL A 51 4.78 6.24 31.38
N GLN A 52 4.90 7.57 31.46
CA GLN A 52 3.76 8.41 31.76
C GLN A 52 2.67 8.02 30.75
N VAL A 53 1.69 7.24 31.22
CA VAL A 53 0.51 6.93 30.44
C VAL A 53 -0.23 8.25 30.28
N SER A 54 -0.01 8.89 29.12
CA SER A 54 -0.89 9.93 28.62
C SER A 54 -2.32 9.43 28.80
N ARG A 55 -3.15 10.17 29.54
CA ARG A 55 -4.53 9.79 29.78
C ARG A 55 -5.28 9.84 28.44
N ASN A 56 -5.36 8.67 27.82
CA ASN A 56 -5.92 8.28 26.52
C ASN A 56 -5.16 8.69 25.25
N PRO A 57 -4.15 7.89 24.82
CA PRO A 57 -3.63 8.00 23.46
C PRO A 57 -4.73 7.69 22.43
N PHE A 58 -4.61 8.28 21.24
CA PHE A 58 -5.49 7.98 20.12
C PHE A 58 -5.43 6.49 19.77
N PHE A 59 -6.60 5.89 19.59
CA PHE A 59 -6.79 4.50 19.18
C PHE A 59 -7.70 4.46 17.95
N LEU A 60 -7.30 3.68 16.95
CA LEU A 60 -8.14 3.37 15.81
C LEU A 60 -7.93 1.92 15.40
N GLU A 61 -9.03 1.20 15.22
CA GLU A 61 -9.05 -0.11 14.60
C GLU A 61 -10.06 -0.10 13.46
N TYR A 62 -9.61 -0.50 12.28
CA TYR A 62 -10.44 -0.71 11.11
C TYR A 62 -10.31 -2.16 10.67
N GLU A 63 -11.44 -2.79 10.35
CA GLU A 63 -11.49 -4.11 9.74
C GLU A 63 -12.48 -4.14 8.58
N LYS A 64 -12.05 -4.67 7.45
CA LYS A 64 -12.88 -5.01 6.29
C LYS A 64 -12.80 -6.50 6.04
N THR A 65 -13.96 -7.14 6.02
CA THR A 65 -14.11 -8.57 5.75
C THR A 65 -15.10 -8.76 4.60
N ILE A 66 -14.70 -9.50 3.58
CA ILE A 66 -15.56 -9.92 2.48
C ILE A 66 -15.55 -11.45 2.43
N ILE A 67 -16.71 -12.05 2.61
CA ILE A 67 -16.91 -13.51 2.57
C ILE A 67 -17.68 -13.85 1.31
N SER A 68 -17.14 -14.79 0.52
CA SER A 68 -17.82 -15.45 -0.59
C SER A 68 -17.93 -16.95 -0.32
N LYS A 69 -18.58 -17.68 -1.24
CA LYS A 69 -18.68 -19.15 -1.18
C LYS A 69 -17.32 -19.85 -1.04
N ASP A 70 -16.26 -19.26 -1.60
CA ASP A 70 -14.96 -19.88 -1.81
C ASP A 70 -13.77 -19.04 -1.32
N ASN A 71 -14.02 -17.89 -0.69
CA ASN A 71 -12.97 -17.02 -0.19
C ASN A 71 -13.38 -16.28 1.09
N VAL A 72 -12.38 -15.99 1.92
CA VAL A 72 -12.46 -15.01 3.00
C VAL A 72 -11.32 -14.03 2.79
N PHE A 73 -11.69 -12.79 2.50
CA PHE A 73 -10.78 -11.65 2.47
C PHE A 73 -10.95 -10.88 3.78
N ARG A 74 -9.85 -10.59 4.47
CA ARG A 74 -9.80 -9.77 5.68
C ARG A 74 -8.62 -8.81 5.59
N PHE A 75 -8.91 -7.52 5.69
CA PHE A 75 -7.93 -6.46 5.85
C PHE A 75 -8.18 -5.74 7.17
N SER A 76 -7.12 -5.42 7.90
CA SER A 76 -7.23 -4.64 9.14
C SER A 76 -6.08 -3.66 9.35
N ILE A 77 -6.40 -2.51 9.94
CA ILE A 77 -5.46 -1.50 10.39
C ILE A 77 -5.70 -1.27 11.89
N CYS A 78 -4.64 -1.30 12.69
CA CYS A 78 -4.67 -0.88 14.08
C CYS A 78 -3.63 0.22 14.30
N ILE A 79 -4.07 1.37 14.78
CA ILE A 79 -3.23 2.51 15.16
C ILE A 79 -3.38 2.71 16.66
N GLU A 80 -2.29 2.58 17.39
CA GLU A 80 -2.26 2.72 18.83
C GLU A 80 -0.86 3.15 19.27
N ASN A 81 -0.76 4.03 20.27
CA ASN A 81 0.53 4.46 20.85
C ASN A 81 1.53 4.99 19.80
N ASN A 82 1.04 5.76 18.81
CA ASN A 82 1.81 6.27 17.68
C ASN A 82 2.46 5.18 16.80
N SER A 83 2.01 3.93 16.90
CA SER A 83 2.39 2.83 16.02
C SER A 83 1.19 2.43 15.15
N ALA A 84 1.46 1.86 13.98
CA ALA A 84 0.44 1.29 13.12
C ALA A 84 0.77 -0.17 12.77
N ARG A 85 -0.25 -1.03 12.67
CA ARG A 85 -0.14 -2.41 12.23
C ARG A 85 -1.17 -2.66 11.14
N PHE A 86 -0.69 -3.13 10.00
CA PHE A 86 -1.51 -3.49 8.84
C PHE A 86 -1.47 -5.00 8.68
N GLN A 87 -2.63 -5.61 8.42
CA GLN A 87 -2.73 -7.04 8.15
C GLN A 87 -3.70 -7.30 7.00
N LEU A 88 -3.36 -8.26 6.16
CA LEU A 88 -4.21 -8.77 5.10
C LEU A 88 -4.13 -10.30 5.10
N ASN A 89 -5.30 -10.93 5.00
CA ASN A 89 -5.44 -12.35 4.71
C ASN A 89 -6.48 -12.52 3.59
N ASP A 90 -6.10 -13.14 2.49
CA ASP A 90 -6.96 -13.49 1.36
C ASP A 90 -6.78 -14.99 1.10
N LEU A 91 -7.69 -15.81 1.60
CA LEU A 91 -7.47 -17.26 1.71
C LEU A 91 -7.37 -17.95 0.34
N LYS A 92 -8.26 -17.62 -0.58
CA LYS A 92 -8.32 -18.22 -1.92
C LYS A 92 -7.07 -17.91 -2.73
N TYR A 93 -6.58 -16.68 -2.62
CA TYR A 93 -5.40 -16.20 -3.37
C TYR A 93 -4.10 -16.30 -2.57
N GLN A 94 -4.14 -16.90 -1.39
CA GLN A 94 -2.99 -17.10 -0.50
C GLN A 94 -2.21 -15.81 -0.20
N ARG A 95 -2.86 -14.64 -0.26
CA ARG A 95 -2.20 -13.37 0.07
C ARG A 95 -2.22 -13.21 1.59
N ARG A 96 -1.06 -13.33 2.22
CA ARG A 96 -0.87 -12.97 3.63
C ARG A 96 0.15 -11.85 3.71
N PHE A 97 -0.24 -10.77 4.37
CA PHE A 97 0.64 -9.62 4.57
C PHE A 97 0.49 -9.09 5.98
N SER A 98 1.61 -8.68 6.57
CA SER A 98 1.66 -8.01 7.87
C SER A 98 2.79 -7.00 7.85
N LYS A 99 2.51 -5.75 8.20
CA LYS A 99 3.52 -4.70 8.33
C LYS A 99 3.25 -3.88 9.58
N GLY A 100 4.27 -3.73 10.40
CA GLY A 100 4.28 -2.82 11.54
C GLY A 100 5.05 -1.54 11.21
N VAL A 101 4.54 -0.40 11.63
CA VAL A 101 5.21 0.89 11.63
C VAL A 101 5.36 1.28 13.10
N GLY A 102 6.60 1.23 13.60
CA GLY A 102 6.88 1.46 15.02
C GLY A 102 6.59 2.89 15.46
N GLN A 103 6.94 3.87 14.62
CA GLN A 103 6.61 5.28 14.82
C GLN A 103 5.99 5.82 13.55
N VAL A 104 4.70 6.14 13.63
CA VAL A 104 3.94 6.81 12.58
C VAL A 104 4.43 8.26 12.48
N ASP A 105 4.47 8.79 11.25
CA ASP A 105 4.81 10.19 11.03
C ASP A 105 3.81 11.10 11.76
N GLU A 106 4.33 12.08 12.49
CA GLU A 106 3.53 12.90 13.38
C GLU A 106 2.54 13.80 12.61
N GLU A 107 2.94 14.29 11.44
CA GLU A 107 2.08 15.13 10.59
C GLU A 107 0.95 14.29 10.00
N LEU A 108 1.26 13.10 9.47
CA LEU A 108 0.27 12.16 8.95
C LEU A 108 -0.76 11.76 10.04
N LEU A 109 -0.28 11.43 11.23
CA LEU A 109 -1.15 11.05 12.35
C LEU A 109 -2.03 12.22 12.81
N LYS A 110 -1.48 13.44 12.92
CA LYS A 110 -2.25 14.64 13.27
C LYS A 110 -3.32 14.94 12.24
N ASN A 111 -3.00 14.82 10.95
CA ASN A 111 -3.96 15.03 9.87
C ASN A 111 -5.11 14.02 9.94
N LEU A 112 -4.82 12.73 10.11
CA LEU A 112 -5.83 11.68 10.29
C LEU A 112 -6.73 11.95 11.51
N ILE A 113 -6.14 12.28 12.66
CA ILE A 113 -6.90 12.59 13.89
C ILE A 113 -7.81 13.80 13.69
N ARG A 114 -7.33 14.85 13.02
CA ARG A 114 -8.13 16.05 12.72
C ARG A 114 -9.33 15.69 11.85
N GLU A 115 -9.12 14.99 10.75
CA GLU A 115 -10.19 14.58 9.83
C GLU A 115 -11.27 13.74 10.53
N ILE A 116 -10.87 12.81 11.40
CA ILE A 116 -11.81 12.01 12.20
C ILE A 116 -12.63 12.90 13.15
N LYS A 117 -11.98 13.83 13.84
CA LYS A 117 -12.64 14.72 14.82
C LYS A 117 -13.61 15.71 14.18
N GLU A 118 -13.43 16.03 12.91
CA GLU A 118 -14.34 16.88 12.14
C GLU A 118 -15.63 16.14 11.74
N THR A 119 -15.70 14.82 11.94
CA THR A 119 -16.91 14.03 11.69
C THR A 119 -17.78 13.87 12.94
N ASP A 120 -19.06 13.54 12.73
CA ASP A 120 -19.97 13.11 13.79
C ASP A 120 -19.85 11.62 14.15
N PHE A 121 -18.70 10.97 13.87
CA PHE A 121 -18.54 9.51 14.06
C PHE A 121 -18.85 9.06 15.48
N MET A 122 -18.54 9.86 16.50
CA MET A 122 -18.80 9.52 17.91
C MET A 122 -20.27 9.49 18.29
N LYS A 123 -21.17 10.01 17.43
CA LYS A 123 -22.62 10.10 17.70
C LYS A 123 -23.43 9.07 16.92
N ILE A 124 -22.83 8.40 15.94
CA ILE A 124 -23.54 7.45 15.09
C ILE A 124 -23.51 6.04 15.67
N SER A 125 -24.57 5.27 15.45
CA SER A 125 -24.65 3.84 15.75
C SER A 125 -24.54 3.01 14.47
N SER A 126 -24.20 1.73 14.64
CA SER A 126 -24.34 0.71 13.60
C SER A 126 -25.78 0.64 13.10
N ASP A 127 -25.95 0.52 11.79
CA ASP A 127 -27.26 0.24 11.20
C ASP A 127 -27.53 -1.27 11.18
N PRO A 128 -28.80 -1.70 11.09
CA PRO A 128 -29.12 -3.11 10.90
C PRO A 128 -28.42 -3.68 9.66
N PRO A 129 -27.97 -4.95 9.70
CA PRO A 129 -27.30 -5.56 8.56
C PRO A 129 -28.26 -5.66 7.38
N GLY A 130 -27.76 -5.32 6.19
CA GLY A 130 -28.47 -5.53 4.93
C GLY A 130 -28.36 -6.96 4.44
N SER A 131 -29.12 -7.27 3.40
CA SER A 131 -29.02 -8.56 2.71
C SER A 131 -27.72 -8.66 1.92
N PRO A 132 -27.00 -9.79 1.99
CA PRO A 132 -25.87 -10.07 1.10
C PRO A 132 -26.26 -9.85 -0.37
N SER A 133 -25.36 -9.27 -1.15
CA SER A 133 -25.59 -9.03 -2.58
C SER A 133 -24.64 -9.89 -3.40
N ASN A 134 -25.14 -10.52 -4.48
CA ASN A 134 -24.33 -11.30 -5.41
C ASN A 134 -23.47 -12.41 -4.76
N GLY A 135 -23.96 -13.02 -3.67
CA GLY A 135 -23.23 -14.07 -2.94
C GLY A 135 -22.02 -13.58 -2.14
N LEU A 136 -21.92 -12.27 -1.91
CA LEU A 136 -20.90 -11.63 -1.08
C LEU A 136 -21.53 -11.08 0.19
N ASP A 137 -20.92 -11.41 1.33
CA ASP A 137 -21.21 -10.82 2.64
C ASP A 137 -20.03 -9.92 3.03
N GLU A 138 -20.25 -8.61 2.95
CA GLU A 138 -19.27 -7.59 3.27
C GLU A 138 -19.59 -6.95 4.62
N THR A 139 -18.57 -6.93 5.49
CA THR A 139 -18.63 -6.28 6.80
C THR A 139 -17.43 -5.35 6.96
N ARG A 140 -17.69 -4.10 7.33
CA ARG A 140 -16.69 -3.08 7.63
C ARG A 140 -16.92 -2.58 9.05
N THR A 141 -15.89 -2.53 9.86
CA THR A 141 -15.97 -2.11 11.27
C THR A 141 -14.91 -1.07 11.56
N LEU A 142 -15.33 0.03 12.17
CA LEU A 142 -14.46 1.07 12.72
C LEU A 142 -14.65 1.14 14.22
N THR A 143 -13.55 1.08 14.96
CA THR A 143 -13.49 1.38 16.39
C THR A 143 -12.52 2.53 16.59
N ILE A 144 -12.99 3.63 17.19
CA ILE A 144 -12.14 4.82 17.39
C ILE A 144 -12.26 5.28 18.83
N GLY A 145 -11.11 5.56 19.46
CA GLY A 145 -11.00 6.10 20.80
C GLY A 145 -10.08 7.31 20.84
N TYR A 146 -10.52 8.38 21.51
CA TYR A 146 -9.66 9.51 21.90
C TYR A 146 -10.29 10.30 23.04
N GLY A 147 -9.46 10.87 23.93
CA GLY A 147 -9.98 11.55 25.12
C GLY A 147 -10.82 10.57 25.95
N THR A 148 -12.03 10.91 26.34
CA THR A 148 -12.95 10.00 27.06
C THR A 148 -13.93 9.25 26.15
N SER A 149 -13.83 9.45 24.83
CA SER A 149 -14.79 8.91 23.86
C SER A 149 -14.27 7.61 23.24
N LEU A 150 -15.16 6.63 23.11
CA LEU A 150 -14.95 5.40 22.36
C LEU A 150 -16.23 5.10 21.60
N ASN A 151 -16.14 4.87 20.29
CA ASN A 151 -17.26 4.40 19.51
C ASN A 151 -16.85 3.26 18.57
N LYS A 152 -17.77 2.31 18.37
CA LYS A 152 -17.64 1.20 17.43
C LYS A 152 -18.85 1.17 16.51
N VAL A 153 -18.61 1.27 15.21
CA VAL A 153 -19.64 1.22 14.18
C VAL A 153 -19.33 0.07 13.23
N THR A 154 -20.34 -0.72 12.91
CA THR A 154 -20.26 -1.80 11.94
C THR A 154 -21.26 -1.54 10.82
N VAL A 155 -20.79 -1.62 9.59
CA VAL A 155 -21.57 -1.52 8.35
C VAL A 155 -21.51 -2.89 7.69
N ARG A 156 -22.66 -3.55 7.55
CA ARG A 156 -22.75 -4.88 6.92
C ARG A 156 -23.78 -4.87 5.80
N ASN A 157 -23.33 -5.17 4.59
CA ASN A 157 -24.14 -5.20 3.36
C ASN A 157 -25.07 -3.97 3.17
N THR A 158 -24.63 -2.81 3.64
CA THR A 158 -25.37 -1.55 3.64
C THR A 158 -24.45 -0.40 3.26
N TYR A 159 -25.06 0.74 2.91
CA TYR A 159 -24.33 1.97 2.67
C TYR A 159 -23.93 2.60 4.02
N PRO A 160 -22.67 3.01 4.18
CA PRO A 160 -22.20 3.65 5.40
C PRO A 160 -22.81 5.04 5.55
N LYS A 161 -22.94 5.51 6.79
CA LYS A 161 -23.19 6.94 7.06
C LYS A 161 -21.98 7.76 6.61
N ASN A 162 -22.21 9.00 6.19
CA ASN A 162 -21.16 9.89 5.64
C ASN A 162 -19.92 10.01 6.55
N SER A 163 -20.11 10.04 7.87
CA SER A 163 -18.98 10.08 8.83
C SER A 163 -18.12 8.83 8.80
N PHE A 164 -18.70 7.63 8.61
CA PHE A 164 -17.95 6.39 8.45
C PHE A 164 -17.15 6.40 7.13
N GLU A 165 -17.81 6.76 6.02
CA GLU A 165 -17.18 6.82 4.69
C GLU A 165 -16.03 7.83 4.63
N THR A 166 -16.19 9.00 5.25
CA THR A 166 -15.15 10.04 5.33
C THR A 166 -13.89 9.49 6.03
N ILE A 167 -14.07 8.71 7.10
CA ILE A 167 -12.96 8.11 7.84
C ILE A 167 -12.30 6.99 7.04
N GLU A 168 -13.07 6.16 6.33
CA GLU A 168 -12.50 5.15 5.42
C GLU A 168 -11.65 5.80 4.33
N TYR A 169 -12.10 6.94 3.76
CA TYR A 169 -11.31 7.69 2.79
C TYR A 169 -10.02 8.24 3.40
N ALA A 170 -10.08 8.80 4.62
CA ALA A 170 -8.91 9.24 5.37
C ALA A 170 -7.90 8.10 5.62
N LEU A 171 -8.39 6.92 6.00
CA LEU A 171 -7.56 5.73 6.23
C LEU A 171 -6.93 5.19 4.95
N ASN A 172 -7.64 5.24 3.83
CA ASN A 172 -7.08 4.86 2.53
C ASN A 172 -5.91 5.78 2.16
N ARG A 173 -6.05 7.10 2.34
CA ARG A 173 -4.93 8.05 2.13
C ARG A 173 -3.75 7.78 3.06
N PHE A 174 -4.02 7.58 4.35
CA PHE A 174 -3.00 7.22 5.33
C PHE A 174 -2.24 5.94 4.94
N THR A 175 -2.96 4.95 4.40
CA THR A 175 -2.37 3.68 3.93
C THR A 175 -1.54 3.89 2.65
N ASP A 176 -1.98 4.76 1.74
CA ASP A 176 -1.27 5.12 0.53
C ASP A 176 0.11 5.73 0.82
N ASP A 177 0.21 6.59 1.85
CA ASP A 177 1.47 7.22 2.27
C ASP A 177 2.54 6.20 2.71
N TYR A 178 2.14 5.00 3.12
CA TYR A 178 3.03 3.88 3.45
C TYR A 178 3.29 2.91 2.29
N GLY A 179 2.80 3.22 1.09
CA GLY A 179 2.89 2.38 -0.10
C GLY A 179 1.98 1.14 -0.04
N LEU A 180 0.90 1.21 0.72
CA LEU A 180 0.03 0.08 1.06
C LEU A 180 -1.35 0.15 0.39
N LYS A 181 -1.52 0.98 -0.63
CA LYS A 181 -2.80 1.17 -1.33
C LYS A 181 -3.53 -0.11 -1.74
N THR A 182 -2.75 -1.11 -2.14
CA THR A 182 -3.21 -2.37 -2.72
C THR A 182 -3.63 -3.41 -1.68
N ILE A 183 -3.19 -3.28 -0.42
CA ILE A 183 -3.47 -4.30 0.60
C ILE A 183 -4.87 -4.17 1.20
N SER A 184 -5.51 -2.99 1.09
CA SER A 184 -6.89 -2.77 1.53
C SER A 184 -7.94 -3.25 0.53
N LEU A 185 -7.51 -3.63 -0.68
CA LEU A 185 -8.38 -4.00 -1.78
C LEU A 185 -8.45 -5.52 -1.98
N SER A 186 -9.67 -5.99 -2.21
CA SER A 186 -9.95 -7.33 -2.70
C SER A 186 -9.41 -7.52 -4.11
N GLN A 187 -9.31 -8.79 -4.54
CA GLN A 187 -8.89 -9.11 -5.91
C GLN A 187 -9.72 -8.39 -6.98
N LYS A 188 -11.05 -8.35 -6.80
CA LYS A 188 -11.97 -7.70 -7.73
C LYS A 188 -11.71 -6.20 -7.79
N GLU A 189 -11.59 -5.54 -6.64
CA GLU A 189 -11.32 -4.11 -6.56
C GLU A 189 -9.95 -3.74 -7.17
N MET A 190 -8.91 -4.56 -6.95
CA MET A 190 -7.61 -4.35 -7.58
C MET A 190 -7.68 -4.45 -9.11
N ARG A 191 -8.42 -5.43 -9.65
CA ARG A 191 -8.63 -5.55 -11.10
C ARG A 191 -9.40 -4.36 -11.66
N GLU A 192 -10.48 -3.95 -11.00
CA GLU A 192 -11.26 -2.80 -11.42
C GLU A 192 -10.43 -1.50 -11.38
N GLU A 193 -9.62 -1.30 -10.35
CA GLU A 193 -8.77 -0.11 -10.25
C GLU A 193 -7.63 -0.12 -11.27
N ALA A 194 -7.05 -1.30 -11.55
CA ALA A 194 -6.10 -1.48 -12.63
C ALA A 194 -6.74 -1.15 -13.99
N GLU A 195 -7.94 -1.65 -14.26
CA GLU A 195 -8.68 -1.42 -15.50
C GLU A 195 -9.06 0.06 -15.65
N ARG A 196 -9.56 0.71 -14.60
CA ARG A 196 -9.85 2.15 -14.57
C ARG A 196 -8.59 2.96 -14.88
N SER A 197 -7.48 2.63 -14.22
CA SER A 197 -6.20 3.30 -14.43
C SER A 197 -5.68 3.10 -15.85
N PHE A 198 -5.77 1.87 -16.39
CA PHE A 198 -5.36 1.56 -17.76
C PHE A 198 -6.21 2.31 -18.79
N ARG A 199 -7.55 2.28 -18.67
CA ARG A 199 -8.45 3.03 -19.57
C ARG A 199 -8.16 4.52 -19.55
N LYS A 200 -7.92 5.10 -18.36
CA LYS A 200 -7.57 6.52 -18.26
C LYS A 200 -6.22 6.81 -18.91
N ALA A 201 -5.25 5.91 -18.78
CA ALA A 201 -3.96 6.04 -19.43
C ALA A 201 -4.11 6.04 -20.97
N GLU A 202 -4.91 5.14 -21.54
CA GLU A 202 -5.19 5.10 -22.98
C GLU A 202 -5.88 6.39 -23.47
N GLU A 203 -6.85 6.91 -22.72
CA GLU A 203 -7.53 8.18 -23.05
C GLU A 203 -6.55 9.37 -23.04
N LEU A 204 -5.70 9.45 -22.00
CA LEU A 204 -4.69 10.50 -21.90
C LEU A 204 -3.67 10.37 -23.04
N LEU A 205 -3.22 9.16 -23.34
CA LEU A 205 -2.30 8.89 -24.43
C LEU A 205 -2.94 9.27 -25.78
N ALA A 206 -4.18 8.89 -26.06
CA ALA A 206 -4.85 9.28 -27.31
C ALA A 206 -4.88 10.81 -27.51
N ASN A 207 -4.92 11.59 -26.42
CA ASN A 207 -5.00 13.04 -26.43
C ASN A 207 -3.67 13.76 -26.13
N TYR A 208 -2.52 13.07 -26.17
CA TYR A 208 -1.24 13.66 -25.74
C TYR A 208 -0.75 14.80 -26.63
N GLN A 209 -1.11 14.79 -27.91
CA GLN A 209 -0.68 15.83 -28.86
C GLN A 209 -1.38 17.18 -28.60
N ALA A 210 -2.61 17.14 -28.09
CA ALA A 210 -3.36 18.35 -27.74
C ALA A 210 -2.92 18.94 -26.39
N LYS A 211 -2.54 18.07 -25.44
CA LYS A 211 -2.09 18.43 -24.09
C LYS A 211 -0.85 17.63 -23.71
N PRO A 212 0.36 18.18 -23.89
CA PRO A 212 1.62 17.44 -23.70
C PRO A 212 1.79 16.80 -22.32
N GLU A 213 1.21 17.39 -21.27
CA GLU A 213 1.18 16.86 -19.91
C GLU A 213 0.45 15.51 -19.80
N ASN A 214 -0.47 15.22 -20.72
CA ASN A 214 -1.18 13.94 -20.74
C ASN A 214 -0.24 12.77 -20.96
N LEU A 215 0.89 12.95 -21.65
CA LEU A 215 1.87 11.89 -21.86
C LEU A 215 2.50 11.44 -20.53
N ARG A 216 2.88 12.40 -19.68
CA ARG A 216 3.37 12.12 -18.32
C ARG A 216 2.28 11.45 -17.48
N ASN A 217 1.06 11.99 -17.52
CA ASN A 217 -0.05 11.46 -16.75
C ASN A 217 -0.44 10.04 -17.18
N ALA A 218 -0.37 9.72 -18.48
CA ALA A 218 -0.61 8.38 -19.00
C ALA A 218 0.45 7.39 -18.47
N ILE A 219 1.74 7.76 -18.48
CA ILE A 219 2.83 6.94 -17.93
C ILE A 219 2.56 6.60 -16.46
N LEU A 220 2.21 7.60 -15.64
CA LEU A 220 1.90 7.39 -14.22
C LEU A 220 0.71 6.43 -14.04
N ARG A 221 -0.34 6.59 -14.86
CA ARG A 221 -1.54 5.74 -14.78
C ARG A 221 -1.28 4.29 -15.21
N TYR A 222 -0.43 4.05 -16.22
CA TYR A 222 0.01 2.70 -16.54
C TYR A 222 0.81 2.06 -15.41
N GLN A 223 1.67 2.82 -14.72
CA GLN A 223 2.41 2.31 -13.56
C GLN A 223 1.45 1.89 -12.46
N VAL A 224 0.45 2.71 -12.14
CA VAL A 224 -0.60 2.36 -11.17
C VAL A 224 -1.30 1.05 -11.56
N ALA A 225 -1.69 0.89 -12.83
CA ALA A 225 -2.32 -0.34 -13.30
C ALA A 225 -1.40 -1.57 -13.11
N ILE A 226 -0.11 -1.43 -13.42
CA ILE A 226 0.89 -2.49 -13.21
C ILE A 226 1.01 -2.81 -11.71
N ASP A 227 1.10 -1.82 -10.84
CA ASP A 227 1.28 -2.01 -9.40
C ASP A 227 0.12 -2.78 -8.77
N PHE A 228 -1.12 -2.52 -9.22
CA PHE A 228 -2.29 -3.30 -8.81
C PHE A 228 -2.22 -4.75 -9.30
N LEU A 229 -1.77 -4.98 -10.53
CA LEU A 229 -1.74 -6.31 -11.15
C LEU A 229 -0.48 -7.13 -10.78
N GLU A 230 0.56 -6.48 -10.23
CA GLU A 230 1.83 -7.12 -9.85
C GLU A 230 1.64 -8.16 -8.74
N GLN A 231 0.60 -8.06 -7.91
CA GLN A 231 0.41 -8.96 -6.77
C GLN A 231 -0.20 -10.32 -7.14
N PHE A 232 -0.59 -10.49 -8.40
CA PHE A 232 -1.23 -11.70 -8.88
C PHE A 232 -0.19 -12.72 -9.33
N ASP A 233 -0.46 -13.99 -9.02
CA ASP A 233 0.30 -15.15 -9.47
C ASP A 233 -0.68 -16.27 -9.89
N PRO A 234 -0.73 -16.69 -11.18
CA PRO A 234 0.07 -16.17 -12.29
C PRO A 234 -0.29 -14.72 -12.65
N LYS A 235 0.65 -14.02 -13.31
CA LYS A 235 0.43 -12.65 -13.78
C LYS A 235 -0.71 -12.63 -14.82
N PRO A 236 -1.71 -11.75 -14.67
CA PRO A 236 -2.83 -11.64 -15.60
C PRO A 236 -2.37 -11.01 -16.93
N GLU A 237 -3.06 -11.29 -18.03
CA GLU A 237 -2.69 -10.80 -19.38
C GLU A 237 -2.65 -9.26 -19.44
N GLU A 238 -3.55 -8.61 -18.70
CA GLU A 238 -3.67 -7.17 -18.55
C GLU A 238 -2.38 -6.54 -18.02
N TRP A 239 -1.62 -7.27 -17.18
CA TRP A 239 -0.34 -6.79 -16.67
C TRP A 239 0.70 -6.67 -17.79
N THR A 240 0.75 -7.66 -18.68
CA THR A 240 1.63 -7.65 -19.85
C THR A 240 1.23 -6.55 -20.82
N ALA A 241 -0.08 -6.38 -21.06
CA ALA A 241 -0.61 -5.29 -21.88
C ALA A 241 -0.24 -3.91 -21.32
N ALA A 242 -0.40 -3.69 -20.00
CA ALA A 242 -0.03 -2.46 -19.31
C ALA A 242 1.48 -2.17 -19.42
N LYS A 243 2.34 -3.18 -19.24
CA LYS A 243 3.79 -3.04 -19.42
C LYS A 243 4.18 -2.64 -20.83
N ARG A 244 3.57 -3.27 -21.84
CA ARG A 244 3.82 -2.94 -23.25
C ARG A 244 3.44 -1.48 -23.54
N LYS A 245 2.24 -1.07 -23.13
CA LYS A 245 1.75 0.31 -23.31
C LYS A 245 2.58 1.35 -22.56
N LEU A 246 3.02 1.03 -21.34
CA LEU A 246 3.97 1.87 -20.60
C LEU A 246 5.28 2.07 -21.38
N ALA A 247 5.82 1.01 -21.98
CA ALA A 247 7.04 1.10 -22.78
C ALA A 247 6.81 1.96 -24.03
N GLU A 248 5.69 1.79 -24.72
CA GLU A 248 5.29 2.63 -25.87
C GLU A 248 5.19 4.11 -25.47
N ALA A 249 4.48 4.44 -24.39
CA ALA A 249 4.35 5.81 -23.89
C ALA A 249 5.70 6.43 -23.48
N ARG A 250 6.57 5.66 -22.81
CA ARG A 250 7.94 6.11 -22.47
C ARG A 250 8.79 6.34 -23.73
N ASN A 251 8.63 5.53 -24.77
CA ASN A 251 9.32 5.74 -26.04
C ASN A 251 8.87 7.04 -26.71
N LEU A 252 7.57 7.29 -26.74
CA LEU A 252 7.00 8.54 -27.24
C LEU A 252 7.53 9.74 -26.45
N MET A 253 7.57 9.65 -25.12
CA MET A 253 8.09 10.73 -24.28
C MET A 253 9.57 11.00 -24.58
N ARG A 254 10.39 9.95 -24.69
CA ARG A 254 11.81 10.09 -25.08
C ARG A 254 11.98 10.76 -26.44
N LYS A 255 11.13 10.42 -27.42
CA LYS A 255 11.15 11.04 -28.75
C LYS A 255 10.74 12.51 -28.66
N ALA A 256 9.63 12.82 -28.00
CA ALA A 256 9.15 14.20 -27.83
C ALA A 256 10.18 15.09 -27.12
N VAL A 257 10.87 14.57 -26.11
CA VAL A 257 11.96 15.28 -25.43
C VAL A 257 13.11 15.57 -26.39
N LYS A 258 13.58 14.58 -27.15
CA LYS A 258 14.66 14.76 -28.12
C LYS A 258 14.30 15.77 -29.22
N ASP A 259 13.08 15.66 -29.76
CA ASP A 259 12.59 16.55 -30.81
C ASP A 259 12.50 18.00 -30.30
N ALA A 260 11.98 18.20 -29.07
CA ALA A 260 11.94 19.51 -28.44
C ALA A 260 13.34 20.08 -28.16
N GLU A 261 14.28 19.27 -27.64
CA GLU A 261 15.67 19.70 -27.43
C GLU A 261 16.35 20.12 -28.75
N PHE A 262 16.12 19.37 -29.82
CA PHE A 262 16.59 19.71 -31.15
C PHE A 262 15.99 21.04 -31.65
N ASN A 263 14.66 21.20 -31.56
CA ASN A 263 13.95 22.41 -31.96
C ASN A 263 14.46 23.63 -31.20
N ILE A 264 14.63 23.53 -29.88
CA ILE A 264 15.17 24.60 -29.03
C ILE A 264 16.57 25.01 -29.54
N ASN A 265 17.44 24.06 -29.85
CA ASN A 265 18.79 24.36 -30.36
C ASN A 265 18.76 25.04 -31.73
N VAL A 266 17.91 24.58 -32.64
CA VAL A 266 17.72 25.19 -33.97
C VAL A 266 17.23 26.63 -33.84
N LEU A 267 16.17 26.86 -33.08
CA LEU A 267 15.58 28.18 -32.85
C LEU A 267 16.58 29.13 -32.16
N TYR A 268 17.35 28.61 -31.20
CA TYR A 268 18.41 29.36 -30.55
C TYR A 268 19.49 29.83 -31.53
N LYS A 269 19.96 28.95 -32.42
CA LYS A 269 20.95 29.28 -33.46
C LYS A 269 20.41 30.33 -34.45
N LYS A 270 19.13 30.24 -34.80
CA LYS A 270 18.43 31.23 -35.63
C LYS A 270 18.14 32.56 -34.92
N ARG A 271 18.48 32.67 -33.62
CA ARG A 271 18.18 33.82 -32.75
C ARG A 271 16.68 34.08 -32.57
N GLU A 272 15.83 33.09 -32.84
CA GLU A 272 14.38 33.12 -32.60
C GLU A 272 14.08 32.82 -31.13
N TYR A 273 14.55 33.69 -30.23
CA TYR A 273 14.54 33.42 -28.78
C TYR A 273 13.13 33.27 -28.19
N ALA A 274 12.13 33.96 -28.75
CA ALA A 274 10.74 33.84 -28.31
C ALA A 274 10.16 32.45 -28.61
N ALA A 275 10.38 31.93 -29.82
CA ALA A 275 9.96 30.60 -30.20
C ALA A 275 10.72 29.52 -29.38
N ALA A 276 12.03 29.71 -29.18
CA ALA A 276 12.83 28.80 -28.35
C ALA A 276 12.33 28.74 -26.89
N ALA A 277 11.94 29.89 -26.31
CA ALA A 277 11.40 29.95 -24.95
C ALA A 277 10.01 29.29 -24.85
N ALA A 278 9.16 29.43 -25.88
CA ALA A 278 7.88 28.74 -25.96
C ALA A 278 8.07 27.22 -26.02
N GLU A 279 9.04 26.74 -26.80
CA GLU A 279 9.34 25.31 -26.90
C GLU A 279 9.89 24.74 -25.58
N CYS A 280 10.70 25.50 -24.84
CA CYS A 280 11.09 25.15 -23.47
C CYS A 280 9.86 25.00 -22.56
N GLY A 281 8.85 25.88 -22.72
CA GLY A 281 7.59 25.80 -21.98
C GLY A 281 6.83 24.49 -22.22
N LYS A 282 6.71 24.07 -23.49
CA LYS A 282 6.09 22.78 -23.84
C LYS A 282 6.87 21.61 -23.26
N LEU A 283 8.20 21.64 -23.35
CA LEU A 283 9.06 20.59 -22.79
C LEU A 283 8.91 20.46 -21.27
N MET A 284 8.73 21.58 -20.57
CA MET A 284 8.44 21.60 -19.13
C MET A 284 7.05 21.04 -18.77
N GLN A 285 6.10 20.93 -19.71
CA GLN A 285 4.81 20.26 -19.47
C GLN A 285 4.93 18.74 -19.62
N ILE A 286 5.88 18.27 -20.44
CA ILE A 286 6.12 16.84 -20.69
C ILE A 286 6.98 16.23 -19.56
N ILE A 287 7.98 16.97 -19.08
CA ILE A 287 8.95 16.50 -18.10
C ILE A 287 8.47 16.81 -16.68
N ASP A 288 8.63 15.84 -15.77
CA ASP A 288 8.36 16.02 -14.34
C ASP A 288 9.24 17.10 -13.70
N SER A 289 8.69 17.90 -12.77
CA SER A 289 9.45 18.89 -11.99
C SER A 289 10.59 18.28 -11.19
N GLU A 290 10.47 17.01 -10.80
CA GLU A 290 11.51 16.28 -10.06
C GLU A 290 12.61 15.70 -10.97
N HIS A 291 12.38 15.67 -12.29
CA HIS A 291 13.36 15.14 -13.23
C HIS A 291 14.58 16.07 -13.32
N LYS A 292 15.80 15.50 -13.29
CA LYS A 292 17.07 16.26 -13.33
C LYS A 292 17.15 17.24 -14.51
N GLY A 293 16.54 16.90 -15.64
CA GLY A 293 16.48 17.76 -16.82
C GLY A 293 15.57 19.00 -16.68
N TYR A 294 14.59 18.98 -15.79
CA TYR A 294 13.60 20.06 -15.67
C TYR A 294 14.25 21.40 -15.31
N GLN A 295 15.13 21.41 -14.31
CA GLN A 295 15.82 22.63 -13.88
C GLN A 295 16.71 23.20 -14.98
N LYS A 296 17.34 22.34 -15.80
CA LYS A 296 18.14 22.76 -16.95
C LYS A 296 17.28 23.48 -17.99
N ILE A 297 16.11 22.92 -18.33
CA ILE A 297 15.17 23.55 -19.28
C ILE A 297 14.59 24.84 -18.73
N ARG A 298 14.23 24.87 -17.43
CA ARG A 298 13.76 26.08 -16.75
C ARG A 298 14.79 27.21 -16.82
N ASN A 299 16.05 26.92 -16.50
CA ASN A 299 17.14 27.90 -16.54
C ASN A 299 17.41 28.40 -17.96
N LEU A 300 17.31 27.52 -18.96
CA LEU A 300 17.43 27.89 -20.36
C LEU A 300 16.30 28.84 -20.76
N LYS A 301 15.05 28.53 -20.42
CA LYS A 301 13.89 29.41 -20.68
C LYS A 301 14.09 30.81 -20.10
N ILE A 302 14.49 30.92 -18.83
CA ILE A 302 14.78 32.20 -18.17
C ILE A 302 15.88 32.98 -18.91
N THR A 303 16.92 32.28 -19.37
CA THR A 303 18.02 32.90 -20.13
C THR A 303 17.54 33.46 -21.46
N LEU A 304 16.68 32.72 -22.17
CA LEU A 304 16.08 33.17 -23.43
C LEU A 304 15.17 34.38 -23.22
N GLU A 305 14.34 34.38 -22.18
CA GLU A 305 13.47 35.51 -21.81
C GLU A 305 14.27 36.79 -21.50
N LYS A 306 15.39 36.66 -20.79
CA LYS A 306 16.31 37.78 -20.56
C LYS A 306 16.88 38.34 -21.87
N LYS A 307 17.27 37.49 -22.83
CA LYS A 307 17.73 37.93 -24.15
C LYS A 307 16.65 38.68 -24.92
N ILE A 308 15.41 38.18 -24.91
CA ILE A 308 14.26 38.85 -25.53
C ILE A 308 14.07 40.26 -24.93
N SER A 309 14.10 40.37 -23.60
CA SER A 309 13.94 41.67 -22.92
C SER A 309 15.04 42.67 -23.30
N THR A 310 16.27 42.19 -23.48
CA THR A 310 17.44 43.01 -23.85
C THR A 310 17.33 43.49 -25.29
N GLN A 311 16.90 42.62 -26.22
CA GLN A 311 16.67 43.00 -27.62
C GLN A 311 15.55 44.03 -27.76
N LYS A 312 14.44 43.88 -27.02
CA LYS A 312 13.34 44.86 -27.01
C LYS A 312 13.79 46.24 -26.51
N LYS A 313 14.71 46.29 -25.54
CA LYS A 313 15.29 47.56 -25.05
C LYS A 313 16.23 48.21 -26.06
N LYS A 314 16.98 47.42 -26.83
CA LYS A 314 17.89 47.93 -27.88
C LYS A 314 17.15 48.42 -29.13
N GLY A 315 16.04 47.81 -29.52
CA GLY A 315 15.23 48.25 -30.67
C GLY A 315 14.29 49.43 -30.41
N ARG A 316 14.27 49.97 -29.17
CA ARG A 316 13.50 51.17 -28.78
C ARG A 316 14.38 52.41 -28.60
N ARG A 317 15.69 52.27 -28.79
CA ARG A 317 16.67 53.37 -28.84
C ARG A 317 17.08 53.55 -30.30
#